data_AF-A0A7X7KMT3-F1
#
_entry.id   AF-A0A7X7KMT3-F1
#
_cell.length_a   1.000
_cell.length_b   1.000
_cell.length_c   1.000
_cell.angle_alpha   90.00
_cell.angle_beta   90.00
_cell.angle_gamma   90.00
#
_symmetry.space_group_name_H-M   'P 1'
#
loop_
_entity.id
_entity.type
_entity.pdbx_description
1 polymer ?
#
loop_
_entity_poly.entity_id
_entity_poly.type
_entity_poly.pdbx_seq_one_letter_code
_entity_poly.pdbx_strand_id
1 'polypeptide(L)'
;NAVGAGLLKTSASAGIPGYVDAFLYAEKVIPRRRALETREAANAAAFLLSPRSSGINAQTLVVDAGMAINYFDRNLVRRSVGGQDG
;
A
#
# COMPACT_ATOMS: atom_id res chain seq x y z
N ASN A 1 17.77 2.09 7.33
CA ASN A 1 16.54 2.42 6.57
C ASN A 1 15.62 1.22 6.54
N ALA A 2 14.33 1.43 6.31
CA ALA A 2 13.32 0.38 6.18
C ALA A 2 12.43 0.62 4.95
N VAL A 3 11.89 -0.45 4.39
CA VAL A 3 10.81 -0.40 3.39
C VAL A 3 9.51 -0.68 4.11
N GLY A 4 8.71 0.37 4.31
CA GLY A 4 7.37 0.27 4.88
C GLY A 4 6.38 -0.17 3.82
N ALA A 5 6.40 -1.47 3.50
CA ALA A 5 5.54 -2.03 2.47
C ALA A 5 4.07 -2.08 2.94
N GLY A 6 3.15 -1.78 2.01
CA GLY A 6 1.72 -2.07 2.19
C GLY A 6 1.40 -3.56 2.10
N LEU A 7 0.13 -3.89 1.85
CA LEU A 7 -0.33 -5.28 1.74
C LEU A 7 0.30 -5.96 0.51
N LEU A 8 0.90 -7.14 0.74
CA LEU A 8 1.56 -7.96 -0.27
C LEU A 8 1.10 -9.41 -0.13
N LYS A 9 0.76 -10.06 -1.25
CA LYS A 9 0.48 -11.49 -1.27
C LYS A 9 1.79 -12.27 -1.15
N THR A 10 1.99 -12.92 -0.01
CA THR A 10 3.13 -13.78 0.30
C THR A 10 2.65 -15.10 0.93
N SER A 11 3.53 -16.08 1.08
CA SER A 11 3.21 -17.30 1.84
C SER A 11 2.88 -16.98 3.30
N ALA A 12 3.57 -16.02 3.92
CA ALA A 12 3.32 -15.59 5.28
C ALA A 12 1.94 -14.96 5.46
N SER A 13 1.47 -14.18 4.48
CA SER A 13 0.15 -13.54 4.55
C SER A 13 -1.01 -14.51 4.37
N ALA A 14 -0.79 -15.67 3.72
CA ALA A 14 -1.84 -16.64 3.43
C ALA A 14 -2.47 -17.24 4.70
N GLY A 15 -1.73 -17.27 5.81
CA GLY A 15 -2.21 -17.80 7.10
C GLY A 15 -2.93 -16.78 7.98
N ILE A 16 -2.99 -15.50 7.59
CA ILE A 16 -3.57 -14.44 8.44
C ILE A 16 -5.08 -14.30 8.12
N PRO A 17 -5.98 -14.58 9.08
CA PRO A 17 -7.42 -14.39 8.87
C PRO A 17 -7.77 -12.96 8.45
N GLY A 18 -8.61 -12.82 7.41
CA GLY A 18 -9.04 -11.51 6.88
C GLY A 18 -8.02 -10.77 6.01
N TYR A 19 -6.81 -11.32 5.81
CA TYR A 19 -5.77 -10.65 5.03
C TYR A 19 -6.16 -10.46 3.56
N VAL A 20 -6.79 -11.48 2.96
CA VAL A 20 -7.23 -11.41 1.55
C VAL A 20 -8.25 -10.30 1.36
N ASP A 21 -9.20 -10.15 2.30
CA ASP A 21 -10.19 -9.08 2.24
C ASP A 21 -9.55 -7.71 2.37
N ALA A 22 -8.60 -7.54 3.31
CA ALA A 22 -7.83 -6.32 3.45
C ALA A 22 -7.04 -5.99 2.17
N PHE A 23 -6.42 -6.99 1.55
CA PHE A 23 -5.68 -6.82 0.29
C PHE A 23 -6.59 -6.36 -0.85
N LEU A 24 -7.74 -7.02 -1.02
CA LEU A 24 -8.74 -6.66 -2.04
C LEU A 24 -9.37 -5.29 -1.77
N TYR A 25 -9.57 -4.93 -0.50
CA TYR A 25 -10.02 -3.61 -0.11
C TYR A 25 -8.99 -2.55 -0.48
N ALA A 26 -7.72 -2.75 -0.11
CA ALA A 26 -6.65 -1.83 -0.45
C ALA A 26 -6.56 -1.60 -1.96
N GLU A 27 -6.63 -2.65 -2.77
CA GLU A 27 -6.65 -2.53 -4.23
C GLU A 27 -7.79 -1.64 -4.76
N LYS A 28 -8.96 -1.66 -4.12
CA LYS A 28 -10.11 -0.83 -4.53
C LYS A 28 -9.94 0.63 -4.15
N VAL A 29 -9.30 0.91 -3.01
CA VAL A 29 -9.23 2.27 -2.46
C VAL A 29 -7.94 2.99 -2.83
N ILE A 30 -6.81 2.31 -3.08
CA ILE A 30 -5.61 3.04 -3.52
C ILE A 30 -5.85 3.79 -4.85
N PRO A 31 -5.31 5.01 -5.04
CA PRO A 31 -5.65 5.86 -6.19
C PRO A 31 -5.44 5.19 -7.55
N ARG A 32 -4.41 4.36 -7.66
CA ARG A 32 -4.05 3.64 -8.89
C ARG A 32 -4.87 2.37 -9.13
N ARG A 33 -5.75 1.98 -8.20
CA ARG A 33 -6.62 0.80 -8.25
C ARG A 33 -5.94 -0.52 -8.62
N ARG A 34 -4.69 -0.66 -8.21
CA ARG A 34 -3.85 -1.82 -8.49
C ARG A 34 -2.96 -2.07 -7.30
N ALA A 35 -3.06 -3.27 -6.71
CA ALA A 35 -2.33 -3.62 -5.51
C ALA A 35 -0.81 -3.39 -5.65
N LEU A 36 -0.13 -3.26 -4.52
CA LEU A 36 1.32 -3.23 -4.48
C LEU A 36 1.88 -4.59 -4.95
N GLU A 37 2.91 -4.55 -5.78
CA GLU A 37 3.64 -5.74 -6.19
C GLU A 37 4.92 -5.91 -5.38
N THR A 38 5.30 -7.16 -5.11
CA THR A 38 6.56 -7.48 -4.42
C THR A 38 7.77 -6.85 -5.12
N ARG A 39 7.73 -6.77 -6.46
CA ARG A 39 8.80 -6.15 -7.25
C ARG A 39 8.98 -4.66 -6.95
N GLU A 40 7.90 -3.94 -6.64
CA GLU A 40 7.97 -2.51 -6.31
C GLU A 40 8.65 -2.30 -4.96
N ALA A 41 8.32 -3.12 -3.95
CA ALA A 41 9.03 -3.12 -2.67
C ALA A 41 10.51 -3.51 -2.82
N ALA A 42 10.81 -4.51 -3.66
CA ALA A 42 12.18 -4.94 -3.95
C ALA A 42 13.00 -3.84 -4.65
N ASN A 43 12.40 -3.11 -5.60
CA ASN A 43 13.05 -1.98 -6.26
C ASN A 43 13.38 -0.85 -5.27
N ALA A 44 12.47 -0.57 -4.33
CA ALA A 44 12.73 0.40 -3.26
C ALA A 44 13.88 -0.03 -2.35
N ALA A 45 13.94 -1.32 -1.99
CA ALA A 45 15.06 -1.88 -1.24
C ALA A 45 16.38 -1.74 -2.02
N ALA A 46 16.38 -2.07 -3.32
CA ALA A 46 17.56 -1.91 -4.17
C ALA A 46 18.02 -0.45 -4.27
N PHE A 47 17.10 0.52 -4.33
CA PHE A 47 17.42 1.93 -4.26
C PHE A 47 18.10 2.31 -2.94
N LEU A 48 17.52 1.88 -1.80
CA LEU A 48 18.03 2.17 -0.45
C LEU A 48 19.37 1.47 -0.13
N LEU A 49 19.75 0.45 -0.90
CA LEU A 49 21.07 -0.20 -0.84
C LEU A 49 22.08 0.42 -1.81
N SER A 50 21.63 1.24 -2.75
CA SER A 50 22.49 1.84 -3.77
C SER A 50 23.15 3.15 -3.29
N PRO A 51 24.28 3.57 -3.90
CA PRO A 51 24.92 4.85 -3.60
C PRO A 51 24.01 6.07 -3.79
N ARG A 52 22.92 5.93 -4.56
CA ARG A 52 21.93 7.00 -4.79
C ARG A 52 21.19 7.40 -3.51
N SER A 53 21.24 6.56 -2.49
CA SER A 53 20.58 6.80 -1.20
C SER A 53 21.56 7.18 -0.08
N SER A 54 22.81 7.54 -0.40
CA SER A 54 23.88 7.79 0.58
C SER A 54 23.53 8.80 1.69
N GLY A 55 22.69 9.79 1.39
CA GLY A 55 22.22 10.77 2.37
C GLY A 55 20.99 10.36 3.19
N ILE A 56 20.36 9.21 2.89
CA ILE A 56 19.12 8.77 3.53
C ILE A 56 19.48 7.78 4.64
N ASN A 57 19.27 8.18 5.89
CA ASN A 57 19.59 7.37 7.06
C ASN A 57 18.44 7.37 8.07
N ALA A 58 18.29 6.24 8.77
CA ALA A 58 17.25 6.02 9.77
C ALA A 58 15.81 6.32 9.30
N GLN A 59 15.52 6.26 7.99
CA GLN A 59 14.18 6.50 7.46
C GLN A 59 13.43 5.21 7.14
N THR A 60 12.10 5.29 7.24
CA THR A 60 11.18 4.32 6.66
C THR A 60 10.58 4.90 5.38
N LEU A 61 10.90 4.31 4.23
CA LEU A 61 10.29 4.68 2.97
C LEU A 61 8.95 3.95 2.85
N VAL A 62 7.85 4.70 2.84
CA VAL A 62 6.50 4.13 2.66
C VAL A 62 6.33 3.69 1.20
N VAL A 63 6.00 2.42 1.02
CA VAL A 63 5.81 1.79 -0.29
C VAL A 63 4.51 1.00 -0.22
N ASP A 64 3.37 1.67 -0.33
CA ASP A 64 2.05 1.10 -0.04
C ASP A 64 1.02 1.36 -1.14
N ALA A 65 1.48 1.77 -2.32
CA ALA A 65 0.66 2.16 -3.45
C ALA A 65 -0.33 3.33 -3.18
N GLY A 66 -0.08 4.14 -2.14
CA GLY A 66 -0.90 5.31 -1.78
C GLY A 66 -1.98 5.01 -0.75
N MET A 67 -1.89 3.87 -0.05
CA MET A 67 -2.85 3.49 0.99
C MET A 67 -2.87 4.51 2.14
N ALA A 68 -1.71 4.96 2.60
CA ALA A 68 -1.55 5.87 3.74
C ALA A 68 -2.10 7.28 3.49
N ILE A 69 -2.51 7.63 2.28
CA ILE A 69 -3.07 8.96 1.98
C ILE A 69 -4.55 8.95 1.62
N ASN A 70 -5.15 7.79 1.31
CA ASN A 70 -6.53 7.74 0.82
C ASN A 70 -7.55 7.48 1.94
N TYR A 71 -7.50 8.28 3.00
CA TYR A 71 -8.44 8.21 4.11
C TYR A 71 -9.90 8.50 3.69
N PHE A 72 -10.09 9.36 2.67
CA PHE A 72 -11.40 9.81 2.21
C PHE A 72 -11.68 9.40 0.76
N ASP A 73 -11.64 8.09 0.49
CA ASP A 73 -12.10 7.59 -0.80
C ASP A 73 -13.54 8.04 -1.07
N ARG A 74 -13.74 8.80 -2.15
CA ARG A 74 -15.03 9.46 -2.43
C ARG A 74 -16.18 8.46 -2.56
N ASN A 75 -15.93 7.30 -3.16
CA ASN A 75 -16.95 6.27 -3.34
C ASN A 75 -17.29 5.60 -2.01
N LEU A 76 -16.28 5.38 -1.16
CA LEU A 76 -16.49 4.82 0.17
C LEU A 76 -17.25 5.79 1.07
N VAL A 77 -16.83 7.06 1.13
CA VAL A 77 -17.53 8.11 1.90
C VAL A 77 -18.99 8.20 1.45
N ARG A 78 -19.26 8.24 0.13
CA ARG A 78 -20.62 8.28 -0.41
C ARG A 78 -21.48 7.11 0.08
N ARG A 79 -20.94 5.88 0.01
CA ARG A 79 -21.64 4.67 0.48
C ARG A 79 -21.90 4.69 1.98
N SER A 80 -20.96 5.21 2.78
CA SER A 80 -21.08 5.26 4.24
C SER A 80 -22.07 6.32 4.73
N VAL A 81 -22.19 7.45 4.02
CA VAL A 81 -23.09 8.55 4.42
C VAL A 81 -24.48 8.50 3.75
N GLY A 82 -24.79 7.42 3.01
CA GLY A 82 -26.10 7.23 2.39
C GLY A 82 -26.40 8.16 1.21
N GLY A 83 -25.38 8.73 0.56
CA GLY A 83 -25.57 9.66 -0.55
C GLY A 83 -26.10 8.98 -1.81
N GLN A 84 -27.38 9.18 -2.11
CA GLN A 84 -28.02 8.74 -3.37
C GLN A 84 -27.32 9.34 -4.60
N ASP A 85 -27.33 8.57 -5.69
CA ASP A 85 -26.91 9.01 -7.01
C ASP A 85 -27.82 10.13 -7.51
N GLY A 86 -27.30 11.37 -7.50
CA GLY A 86 -27.75 12.45 -8.38
C GLY A 86 -26.95 12.41 -9.67
#